data_AF-A0A2D6XN34-F1
#
_entry.id   AF-A0A2D6XN34-F1
#
_cell.length_a   1.000
_cell.length_b   1.000
_cell.length_c   1.000
_cell.angle_alpha   90.00
_cell.angle_beta   90.00
_cell.angle_gamma   90.00
#
_symmetry.space_group_name_H-M   'P 1'
#
loop_
_entity.id
_entity.type
_entity.pdbx_description
1 polymer ?
#
loop_
_entity_poly.entity_id
_entity_poly.type
_entity_poly.pdbx_seq_one_letter_code
_entity_poly.pdbx_strand_id
1 'polypeptide(L)'
;MNNTTDPGLFINDYEKYLYTKILEIRKYFTSVNRDENYEKSLNILASSKKEIFDFFDNVIVNHEDESIKKNRLELLQMLCKTFDNYINFSSIESL
;
A
#
# COMPACT_ATOMS: atom_id res chain seq x y z
N MET A 1 7.14 -13.60 -6.19
CA MET A 1 6.01 -14.20 -5.47
C MET A 1 4.82 -13.28 -5.62
N ASN A 2 3.73 -13.84 -6.14
CA ASN A 2 2.65 -13.16 -6.86
C ASN A 2 1.87 -12.19 -5.95
N ASN A 3 1.72 -10.93 -6.37
CA ASN A 3 0.76 -10.01 -5.74
C ASN A 3 -0.61 -10.34 -6.34
N THR A 4 -1.51 -10.91 -5.55
CA THR A 4 -2.74 -11.55 -6.07
C THR A 4 -4.02 -11.01 -5.49
N THR A 5 -4.01 -9.86 -4.77
CA THR A 5 -5.27 -9.23 -4.39
C THR A 5 -6.11 -9.04 -5.66
N ASP A 6 -7.32 -9.58 -5.63
CA ASP A 6 -8.24 -9.64 -6.75
C ASP A 6 -9.27 -8.51 -6.59
N PRO A 7 -9.25 -7.49 -7.46
CA PRO A 7 -10.25 -6.42 -7.43
C PRO A 7 -11.68 -6.90 -7.64
N GLY A 8 -11.88 -8.09 -8.24
CA GLY A 8 -13.18 -8.72 -8.40
C GLY A 8 -13.82 -9.18 -7.08
N LEU A 9 -13.04 -9.29 -6.00
CA LEU A 9 -13.49 -9.67 -4.66
C LEU A 9 -13.65 -8.47 -3.71
N PHE A 10 -13.48 -7.23 -4.19
CA PHE A 10 -13.72 -6.04 -3.36
C PHE A 10 -15.21 -5.81 -3.17
N ILE A 11 -15.62 -5.64 -1.91
CA ILE A 11 -17.02 -5.43 -1.54
C ILE A 11 -17.31 -3.94 -1.36
N ASN A 12 -16.35 -3.19 -0.79
CA ASN A 12 -16.50 -1.77 -0.55
C ASN A 12 -15.53 -0.93 -1.39
N ASP A 13 -15.85 0.36 -1.52
CA ASP A 13 -14.99 1.27 -2.27
C ASP A 13 -13.69 1.59 -1.53
N TYR A 14 -13.64 1.42 -0.21
CA TYR A 14 -12.42 1.63 0.59
C TYR A 14 -11.29 0.65 0.22
N GLU A 15 -11.63 -0.60 -0.13
CA GLU A 15 -10.70 -1.58 -0.71
C GLU A 15 -10.12 -1.06 -2.04
N LYS A 16 -10.98 -0.51 -2.92
CA LYS A 16 -10.57 0.06 -4.21
C LYS A 16 -9.69 1.30 -4.04
N TYR A 17 -10.02 2.18 -3.10
CA TYR A 17 -9.25 3.38 -2.82
C TYR A 17 -7.86 3.04 -2.31
N LEU A 18 -7.74 2.12 -1.36
CA LEU A 18 -6.46 1.65 -0.87
C LEU A 18 -5.65 0.99 -2.00
N TYR A 19 -6.28 0.12 -2.79
CA TYR A 19 -5.62 -0.53 -3.94
C TYR A 19 -5.08 0.49 -4.95
N THR A 20 -5.89 1.48 -5.32
CA THR A 20 -5.50 2.56 -6.26
C THR A 20 -4.31 3.34 -5.70
N LYS A 21 -4.36 3.70 -4.42
CA LYS A 21 -3.28 4.43 -3.76
C LYS A 21 -1.96 3.65 -3.74
N ILE A 22 -2.02 2.34 -3.51
CA ILE A 22 -0.83 1.47 -3.58
C ILE A 22 -0.25 1.46 -5.00
N LEU A 23 -1.08 1.37 -6.04
CA LEU A 23 -0.61 1.42 -7.43
C LEU A 23 0.03 2.76 -7.79
N GLU A 24 -0.53 3.87 -7.33
CA GLU A 24 0.05 5.21 -7.51
C GLU A 24 1.43 5.32 -6.89
N ILE A 25 1.58 4.88 -5.63
CA ILE A 25 2.87 4.89 -4.93
C ILE A 25 3.89 4.04 -5.68
N ARG A 26 3.52 2.81 -6.05
CA ARG A 26 4.41 1.92 -6.82
C ARG A 26 4.85 2.55 -8.13
N LYS A 27 3.92 3.17 -8.86
CA LYS A 27 4.22 3.86 -10.12
C LYS A 27 5.25 4.98 -9.91
N TYR A 28 5.07 5.80 -8.87
CA TYR A 28 6.03 6.85 -8.52
C TYR A 28 7.42 6.24 -8.32
N PHE A 29 7.57 5.26 -7.44
CA PHE A 29 8.89 4.71 -7.13
C PHE A 29 9.52 3.88 -8.28
N THR A 30 8.71 3.30 -9.17
CA THR A 30 9.26 2.70 -10.41
C THR A 30 9.81 3.72 -11.40
N SER A 31 9.45 5.01 -11.25
CA SER A 31 9.85 6.10 -12.14
C SER A 31 10.96 7.00 -11.58
N VAL A 32 11.33 6.81 -10.31
CA VAL A 32 12.36 7.60 -9.63
C VAL A 32 13.75 7.00 -9.95
N ASN A 33 14.67 7.85 -10.43
CA ASN A 33 16.07 7.51 -10.69
C ASN A 33 16.96 7.79 -9.46
N ARG A 34 18.28 7.51 -9.56
CA ARG A 34 19.27 7.65 -8.45
C ARG A 34 19.37 9.04 -7.81
N ASP A 35 18.86 10.10 -8.44
CA ASP A 35 18.77 11.45 -7.86
C ASP A 35 17.43 11.63 -7.12
N GLU A 36 17.12 10.70 -6.22
CA GLU A 36 15.85 10.65 -5.51
C GLU A 36 15.72 11.82 -4.52
N ASN A 37 14.65 12.60 -4.65
CA ASN A 37 14.26 13.56 -3.63
C ASN A 37 13.52 12.81 -2.50
N TYR A 38 14.27 12.48 -1.44
CA TYR A 38 13.75 11.76 -0.28
C TYR A 38 12.57 12.46 0.41
N GLU A 39 12.56 13.79 0.49
CA GLU A 39 11.43 14.54 1.04
C GLU A 39 10.15 14.29 0.22
N LYS A 40 10.26 14.32 -1.11
CA LYS A 40 9.16 14.00 -2.01
C LYS A 40 8.69 12.55 -1.84
N SER A 41 9.62 11.60 -1.72
CA SER A 41 9.30 10.20 -1.50
C SER A 41 8.58 9.95 -0.18
N LEU A 42 9.03 10.59 0.91
CA LEU A 42 8.35 10.56 2.21
C LEU A 42 6.95 11.19 2.14
N ASN A 43 6.79 12.31 1.43
CA ASN A 43 5.49 12.94 1.21
C ASN A 43 4.52 12.05 0.42
N ILE A 44 5.01 11.34 -0.61
CA ILE A 44 4.21 10.37 -1.37
C ILE A 44 3.75 9.22 -0.47
N LEU A 45 4.64 8.66 0.35
CA LEU A 45 4.28 7.61 1.31
C LEU A 45 3.27 8.11 2.35
N ALA A 46 3.50 9.30 2.93
CA ALA A 46 2.59 9.89 3.92
C ALA A 46 1.20 10.18 3.34
N SER A 47 1.10 10.41 2.02
CA SER A 47 -0.17 10.70 1.35
C SER A 47 -1.18 9.54 1.39
N SER A 48 -0.76 8.30 1.70
CA SER A 48 -1.67 7.15 1.84
C SER A 48 -2.36 7.06 3.19
N LYS A 49 -2.00 7.92 4.15
CA LYS A 49 -2.55 7.89 5.50
C LYS A 49 -4.08 7.88 5.49
N LYS A 50 -4.71 8.71 4.66
CA LYS A 50 -6.17 8.79 4.61
C LYS A 50 -6.78 7.44 4.20
N GLU A 51 -6.32 6.85 3.10
CA GLU A 51 -6.86 5.60 2.56
C GLU A 51 -6.60 4.41 3.50
N ILE A 52 -5.49 4.42 4.22
CA ILE A 52 -5.19 3.40 5.24
C ILE A 52 -6.20 3.48 6.40
N PHE A 53 -6.43 4.68 6.93
CA PHE A 53 -7.37 4.88 8.03
C PHE A 53 -8.80 4.57 7.59
N ASP A 54 -9.23 5.10 6.45
CA ASP A 54 -10.55 4.82 5.91
C ASP A 54 -10.77 3.32 5.67
N PHE A 55 -9.74 2.58 5.23
CA PHE A 55 -9.80 1.14 5.11
C PHE A 55 -10.07 0.48 6.47
N PHE A 56 -9.26 0.76 7.50
CA PHE A 56 -9.44 0.10 8.80
C PHE A 56 -10.74 0.49 9.52
N ASP A 57 -11.22 1.73 9.33
CA ASP A 57 -12.46 2.20 9.93
C ASP A 57 -13.70 1.57 9.28
N ASN A 58 -13.63 1.20 7.99
CA ASN A 58 -14.79 0.76 7.21
C ASN A 58 -14.70 -0.69 6.68
N VAL A 59 -13.60 -1.40 6.92
CA VAL A 59 -13.36 -2.76 6.41
C VAL A 59 -13.06 -3.72 7.56
N ILE A 60 -13.94 -4.70 7.77
CA ILE A 60 -13.67 -5.81 8.69
C ILE A 60 -12.74 -6.81 8.00
N VAL A 61 -11.46 -6.77 8.32
CA VAL A 61 -10.45 -7.65 7.68
C VAL A 61 -10.76 -9.12 7.93
N ASN A 62 -11.11 -9.49 9.17
CA ASN A 62 -11.48 -10.86 9.53
C ASN A 62 -12.94 -11.17 9.19
N HIS A 63 -13.29 -11.02 7.90
CA HIS A 63 -14.61 -11.34 7.37
C HIS A 63 -14.90 -12.85 7.48
N GLU A 64 -16.18 -13.23 7.61
CA GLU A 64 -16.59 -14.64 7.75
C GLU A 64 -16.33 -15.45 6.49
N ASP A 65 -16.49 -14.83 5.32
CA ASP A 65 -16.08 -15.41 4.05
C ASP A 65 -14.54 -15.40 3.93
N GLU A 66 -13.95 -16.59 3.93
CA GLU A 66 -12.49 -16.79 3.88
C GLU A 66 -11.86 -16.26 2.57
N SER A 67 -12.58 -16.21 1.45
CA SER A 67 -12.06 -15.65 0.20
C SER A 67 -11.88 -14.13 0.30
N ILE A 68 -12.86 -13.45 0.92
CA ILE A 68 -12.83 -12.01 1.15
C ILE A 68 -11.75 -11.65 2.17
N LYS A 69 -11.69 -12.38 3.29
CA LYS A 69 -10.66 -12.22 4.31
C LYS A 69 -9.25 -12.40 3.72
N LYS A 70 -9.05 -13.46 2.95
CA LYS A 70 -7.77 -13.70 2.24
C LYS A 70 -7.43 -12.53 1.32
N ASN A 71 -8.38 -12.07 0.51
CA ASN A 71 -8.16 -10.95 -0.41
C ASN A 71 -7.73 -9.66 0.33
N ARG A 72 -8.37 -9.36 1.46
CA ARG A 72 -8.03 -8.20 2.31
C ARG A 72 -6.64 -8.31 2.93
N LEU A 73 -6.25 -9.50 3.38
CA LEU A 73 -4.90 -9.76 3.87
C LEU A 73 -3.85 -9.60 2.75
N GLU A 74 -4.17 -10.03 1.53
CA GLU A 74 -3.28 -9.84 0.37
C GLU A 74 -3.15 -8.35 -0.02
N LEU A 75 -4.24 -7.58 0.08
CA LEU A 75 -4.21 -6.12 -0.13
C LEU A 75 -3.32 -5.42 0.91
N LEU A 76 -3.45 -5.78 2.19
CA LEU A 76 -2.58 -5.28 3.26
C LEU A 76 -1.12 -5.70 3.07
N GLN A 77 -0.88 -6.94 2.64
CA GLN A 77 0.47 -7.39 2.33
C GLN A 77 1.08 -6.61 1.16
N MET A 78 0.26 -6.26 0.16
CA MET A 78 0.69 -5.43 -0.97
C MET A 78 1.04 -4.00 -0.52
N LEU A 79 0.31 -3.45 0.45
CA LEU A 79 0.64 -2.18 1.10
C LEU A 79 2.00 -2.27 1.81
N CYS A 80 2.19 -3.25 2.71
CA CYS A 80 3.45 -3.40 3.47
C CYS A 80 4.66 -3.54 2.55
N LYS A 81 4.57 -4.43 1.53
CA LYS A 81 5.64 -4.60 0.54
C LYS A 81 5.96 -3.32 -0.21
N THR A 82 4.97 -2.46 -0.44
CA THR A 82 5.20 -1.16 -1.09
C THR A 82 6.04 -0.26 -0.20
N PHE A 83 5.80 -0.25 1.11
CA PHE A 83 6.61 0.54 2.05
C PHE A 83 8.01 -0.08 2.22
N ASP A 84 8.12 -1.40 2.42
CA ASP A 84 9.40 -2.08 2.63
C ASP A 84 10.37 -1.92 1.46
N ASN A 85 9.85 -1.93 0.23
CA ASN A 85 10.70 -1.81 -0.97
C ASN A 85 11.30 -0.41 -1.16
N TYR A 86 10.71 0.62 -0.56
CA TYR A 86 11.04 2.02 -0.85
C TYR A 86 11.48 2.81 0.39
N ILE A 87 11.35 2.23 1.58
CA ILE A 87 11.89 2.77 2.82
C ILE A 87 13.17 2.01 3.15
N ASN A 88 14.29 2.45 2.58
CA ASN A 88 15.61 2.04 3.03
C ASN A 88 16.26 3.17 3.85
N PHE A 89 16.13 3.07 5.17
CA PHE A 89 16.75 4.02 6.10
C PHE A 89 18.22 3.74 6.39
N SER A 90 18.88 2.78 5.70
CA SER A 90 20.32 2.54 5.89
C SER A 90 21.19 3.76 5.58
N SER A 91 20.65 4.76 4.89
CA SER A 91 21.30 6.06 4.62
C SER A 91 21.02 7.13 5.68
N ILE A 92 20.05 6.92 6.59
CA ILE A 92 19.78 7.82 7.72
C ILE A 92 20.74 7.55 8.88
N GLU A 93 21.22 6.31 9.05
CA GLU A 93 22.22 5.99 10.08
C GLU A 93 23.56 6.70 9.91
N SER A 94 23.85 7.25 8.73
CA SER A 94 25.11 7.96 8.44
C SER A 94 25.07 9.49 8.67
N LEU A 95 24.04 10.02 9.35
CA LEU A 95 23.93 11.43 9.73
C LEU A 95 24.41 11.69 11.17
#